data_AF-A0A1I5DRG1-F1
#
_entry.id   AF-A0A1I5DRG1-F1
#
_cell.length_a   1.000
_cell.length_b   1.000
_cell.length_c   1.000
_cell.angle_alpha   90.00
_cell.angle_beta   90.00
_cell.angle_gamma   90.00
#
_symmetry.space_group_name_H-M   'P 1'
#
loop_
_entity.id
_entity.type
_entity.pdbx_description
1 polymer ?
#
loop_
_entity_poly.entity_id
_entity_poly.type
_entity_poly.pdbx_seq_one_letter_code
_entity_poly.pdbx_strand_id
1 'polypeptide(L)'
;MADLPELPATITVDLDTPLKRGDDAIATLTFRRPTTVVLLDMSLIQLGLVDMDVMRDLLTRTSTVGLIGEEVDKIDGADMLQIARDVSDFFQIEEFEDLEIHIDGDIVTIPLVKPIVRGETTLDELRLRRPDSGSFRSLSLARIGQMETRSLAGLLPRISMSPLTEADTYAAEPGKQRGSLHAFLVASICTLARPGAIVDINVAPDRQQWWPGSPLIDLNPHGRTQNKKHRALVPVLPALDRWLRAEYATYIALSQQDRAGRGWLVNYHGRPIQDVDRAWDTMLTNLELPKGREWRSYLLRHSLATLARNRGATKWDLEGFMGHSDGSQTEVYAIGEFPSVVTALEGIVADMERLAPGAMHRSRTEHGLVGQLSKGDENVS
;
A
#
# COMPACT_ATOMS: atom_id res chain seq x y z
N MET A 1 4.71 14.82 22.01
CA MET A 1 3.40 14.16 22.09
C MET A 1 3.12 13.95 23.56
N ALA A 2 2.00 14.47 24.06
CA ALA A 2 1.53 14.10 25.39
C ALA A 2 1.30 12.58 25.40
N ASP A 3 1.63 11.91 26.50
CA ASP A 3 1.23 10.53 26.72
C ASP A 3 -0.30 10.51 26.72
N LEU A 4 -0.90 9.88 25.71
CA LEU A 4 -2.33 9.61 25.68
C LEU A 4 -2.72 8.95 27.00
N PRO A 5 -3.81 9.36 27.67
CA PRO A 5 -4.25 8.70 28.88
C PRO A 5 -4.42 7.22 28.60
N GLU A 6 -3.72 6.39 29.36
CA GLU A 6 -3.78 4.95 29.21
C GLU A 6 -5.20 4.52 29.61
N LEU A 7 -6.06 4.29 28.60
CA LEU A 7 -7.39 3.71 28.82
C LEU A 7 -7.26 2.49 29.76
N PRO A 8 -8.29 2.10 30.51
CA PRO A 8 -8.23 0.92 31.36
C PRO A 8 -8.10 -0.35 30.51
N ALA A 9 -7.17 -1.24 30.86
CA ALA A 9 -7.03 -2.54 30.17
C ALA A 9 -8.20 -3.49 30.48
N THR A 10 -8.81 -3.30 31.65
CA THR A 10 -9.99 -4.04 32.13
C THR A 10 -10.91 -3.11 32.90
N ILE A 11 -12.19 -3.41 32.88
CA ILE A 11 -13.23 -2.74 33.66
C ILE A 11 -13.89 -3.79 34.54
N THR A 12 -14.11 -3.44 35.81
CA THR A 12 -14.70 -4.32 36.81
C THR A 12 -15.96 -3.67 37.34
N VAL A 13 -17.06 -4.42 37.36
CA VAL A 13 -18.38 -3.96 37.77
C VAL A 13 -18.90 -4.91 38.84
N ASP A 14 -19.26 -4.36 40.00
CA ASP A 14 -19.97 -5.10 41.04
C ASP A 14 -21.47 -5.08 40.73
N LEU A 15 -22.10 -6.26 40.83
CA LEU A 15 -23.53 -6.44 40.58
C LEU A 15 -24.30 -6.26 41.87
N ASP A 16 -25.33 -5.44 41.84
CA ASP A 16 -26.34 -5.35 42.89
C ASP A 16 -27.11 -6.68 43.00
N THR A 17 -27.35 -7.34 41.86
CA THR A 17 -27.96 -8.68 41.79
C THR A 17 -26.97 -9.72 41.25
N PRO A 18 -26.33 -10.54 42.12
CA PRO A 18 -25.38 -11.54 41.67
C PRO A 18 -25.96 -12.56 40.68
N LEU A 19 -25.22 -12.82 39.60
CA LEU A 19 -25.56 -13.85 38.63
C LEU A 19 -25.37 -15.25 39.24
N LYS A 20 -26.38 -16.11 39.07
CA LYS A 20 -26.32 -17.49 39.57
C LYS A 20 -25.83 -18.45 38.50
N ARG A 21 -24.77 -19.21 38.81
CA ARG A 21 -24.21 -20.27 37.97
C ARG A 21 -24.15 -21.57 38.76
N GLY A 22 -25.22 -22.35 38.70
CA GLY A 22 -25.40 -23.50 39.59
C GLY A 22 -25.53 -23.03 41.04
N ASP A 23 -24.66 -23.54 41.92
CA ASP A 23 -24.60 -23.14 43.33
C ASP A 23 -23.74 -21.89 43.56
N ASP A 24 -22.94 -21.47 42.57
CA ASP A 24 -22.07 -20.30 42.67
C ASP A 24 -22.81 -19.00 42.35
N ALA A 25 -22.43 -17.92 43.03
CA ALA A 25 -22.91 -16.57 42.79
C ALA A 25 -21.75 -15.68 42.32
N ILE A 26 -21.91 -15.07 41.14
CA ILE A 26 -20.96 -14.13 40.56
C ILE A 26 -21.45 -12.72 40.91
N ALA A 27 -20.82 -12.10 41.90
CA ALA A 27 -21.15 -10.75 42.34
C ALA A 27 -20.36 -9.66 41.61
N THR A 28 -19.29 -10.03 40.90
CA THR A 28 -18.41 -9.08 40.23
C THR A 28 -18.07 -9.60 38.83
N LEU A 29 -18.19 -8.74 37.83
CA LEU A 29 -17.81 -9.03 36.45
C LEU A 29 -16.60 -8.20 36.05
N THR A 30 -15.64 -8.84 35.39
CA THR A 30 -14.51 -8.13 34.78
C THR A 30 -14.53 -8.33 33.27
N PHE A 31 -14.41 -7.23 32.53
CA PHE A 31 -14.36 -7.19 31.08
C PHE A 31 -12.98 -6.71 30.64
N ARG A 32 -12.43 -7.32 29.58
CA ARG A 32 -11.20 -6.88 28.93
C ARG A 32 -11.51 -5.85 27.85
N ARG A 33 -10.62 -4.88 27.64
CA ARG A 33 -10.76 -3.96 26.51
C ARG A 33 -10.89 -4.76 25.20
N PRO A 34 -11.92 -4.50 24.38
CA PRO A 34 -12.09 -5.22 23.12
C PRO A 34 -11.00 -4.84 22.11
N THR A 35 -10.49 -5.86 21.41
CA THR A 35 -9.69 -5.64 20.19
C THR A 35 -10.60 -5.59 18.97
N THR A 36 -10.10 -5.12 17.83
CA THR A 36 -10.86 -5.12 16.57
C THR A 36 -11.40 -6.51 16.20
N VAL A 37 -10.66 -7.58 16.53
CA VAL A 37 -11.10 -8.97 16.28
C VAL A 37 -12.33 -9.33 17.11
N VAL A 38 -12.40 -8.88 18.36
CA VAL A 38 -13.56 -9.10 19.24
C VAL A 38 -14.81 -8.40 18.68
N LEU A 39 -14.63 -7.22 18.07
CA LEU A 39 -15.72 -6.43 17.51
C LEU A 39 -16.22 -6.91 16.15
N LEU A 40 -15.59 -7.93 15.53
CA LEU A 40 -16.02 -8.43 14.21
C LEU A 40 -17.49 -8.82 14.20
N ASP A 41 -18.21 -8.46 13.14
CA ASP A 41 -19.67 -8.59 12.96
C ASP A 41 -20.55 -7.61 13.73
N MET A 42 -19.99 -6.77 14.59
CA MET A 42 -20.76 -5.73 15.28
C MET A 42 -20.86 -4.46 14.43
N SER A 43 -21.97 -3.74 14.56
CA SER A 43 -22.10 -2.36 14.05
C SER A 43 -21.51 -1.38 15.05
N LEU A 44 -20.57 -0.54 14.61
CA LEU A 44 -20.02 0.51 15.47
C LEU A 44 -21.06 1.60 15.79
N ILE A 45 -22.05 1.82 14.92
CA ILE A 45 -23.18 2.73 15.20
C ILE A 45 -24.04 2.16 16.35
N GLN A 46 -24.44 0.90 16.26
CA GLN A 46 -25.23 0.25 17.31
C GLN A 46 -24.45 0.13 18.61
N LEU A 47 -23.14 -0.12 18.55
CA LEU A 47 -22.27 -0.09 19.72
C LEU A 47 -22.27 1.28 20.40
N GLY A 48 -22.14 2.38 19.63
CA GLY A 48 -22.21 3.74 20.17
C GLY A 48 -23.60 4.12 20.71
N LEU A 49 -24.66 3.48 20.23
CA LEU A 49 -26.02 3.60 20.74
C LEU A 49 -26.31 2.63 21.89
N VAL A 50 -25.33 1.82 22.30
CA VAL A 50 -25.46 0.84 23.39
C VAL A 50 -26.62 -0.13 23.12
N ASP A 51 -26.72 -0.61 21.88
CA ASP A 51 -27.72 -1.60 21.47
C ASP A 51 -27.58 -2.90 22.26
N MET A 52 -28.70 -3.44 22.77
CA MET A 52 -28.68 -4.59 23.66
C MET A 52 -28.13 -5.87 23.04
N ASP A 53 -28.36 -6.12 21.75
CA ASP A 53 -27.85 -7.32 21.08
C ASP A 53 -26.33 -7.20 20.85
N VAL A 54 -25.86 -6.00 20.48
CA VAL A 54 -24.43 -5.73 20.34
C VAL A 54 -23.71 -5.79 21.69
N MET A 55 -24.33 -5.24 22.74
CA MET A 55 -23.79 -5.31 24.10
C MET A 55 -23.73 -6.76 24.59
N ARG A 56 -24.78 -7.56 24.38
CA ARG A 56 -24.75 -8.99 24.69
C ARG A 56 -23.57 -9.69 24.02
N ASP A 57 -23.34 -9.47 22.73
CA ASP A 57 -22.21 -10.07 22.02
C ASP A 57 -20.86 -9.54 22.55
N LEU A 58 -20.77 -8.26 22.89
CA LEU A 58 -19.56 -7.66 23.43
C LEU A 58 -19.21 -8.24 24.81
N LEU A 59 -20.18 -8.30 25.72
CA LEU A 59 -19.99 -8.76 27.09
C LEU A 59 -19.60 -10.24 27.13
N THR A 60 -20.23 -11.08 26.30
CA THR A 60 -19.89 -12.50 26.19
C THR A 60 -18.47 -12.72 25.65
N ARG A 61 -17.98 -11.88 24.75
CA ARG A 61 -16.63 -11.99 24.17
C ARG A 61 -15.52 -11.36 25.02
N THR A 62 -15.84 -10.40 25.89
CA THR A 62 -14.84 -9.65 26.67
C THR A 62 -14.76 -10.06 28.14
N SER A 63 -15.79 -10.74 28.65
CA SER A 63 -15.83 -11.21 30.03
C SER A 63 -14.69 -12.19 30.36
N THR A 64 -14.03 -11.99 31.50
CA THR A 64 -13.00 -12.90 32.01
C THR A 64 -13.57 -14.20 32.58
N VAL A 65 -14.86 -14.20 32.97
CA VAL A 65 -15.56 -15.37 33.54
C VAL A 65 -16.30 -16.20 32.49
N GLY A 66 -16.19 -15.82 31.21
CA GLY A 66 -16.82 -16.50 30.08
C GLY A 66 -18.34 -16.51 30.20
N LEU A 67 -18.96 -15.33 30.13
CA LEU A 67 -20.41 -15.21 30.13
C LEU A 67 -21.00 -15.83 28.86
N ILE A 68 -22.14 -16.49 29.01
CA ILE A 68 -23.00 -16.88 27.89
C ILE A 68 -24.18 -15.93 27.76
N GLY A 69 -24.78 -15.86 26.58
CA GLY A 69 -25.86 -14.91 26.32
C GLY A 69 -27.06 -15.05 27.28
N GLU A 70 -27.42 -16.27 27.69
CA GLU A 70 -28.53 -16.49 28.63
C GLU A 70 -28.23 -15.91 30.03
N GLU A 71 -26.96 -15.83 30.42
CA GLU A 71 -26.58 -15.17 31.67
C GLU A 71 -26.72 -13.65 31.54
N VAL A 72 -26.34 -13.08 30.39
CA VAL A 72 -26.52 -11.64 30.12
C VAL A 72 -27.99 -11.26 30.14
N ASP A 73 -28.87 -12.08 29.58
CA ASP A 73 -30.33 -11.86 29.57
C ASP A 73 -30.96 -11.83 30.97
N LYS A 74 -30.26 -12.37 31.97
CA LYS A 74 -30.72 -12.46 33.36
C LYS A 74 -30.14 -11.37 34.26
N ILE A 75 -29.23 -10.53 33.75
CA ILE A 75 -28.69 -9.40 34.51
C ILE A 75 -29.84 -8.39 34.75
N ASP A 76 -29.91 -7.85 35.95
CA ASP A 76 -30.91 -6.84 36.29
C ASP A 76 -30.74 -5.57 35.42
N GLY A 77 -31.84 -4.86 35.17
CA GLY A 77 -31.79 -3.66 34.32
C GLY A 77 -30.86 -2.56 34.85
N ALA A 78 -30.75 -2.39 36.17
CA ALA A 78 -29.84 -1.42 36.77
C ALA A 78 -28.38 -1.83 36.58
N ASP A 79 -28.07 -3.10 36.86
CA ASP A 79 -26.74 -3.69 36.65
C ASP A 79 -26.34 -3.63 35.17
N MET A 80 -27.25 -3.92 34.23
CA MET A 80 -27.00 -3.82 32.79
C MET A 80 -26.68 -2.38 32.36
N LEU A 81 -27.41 -1.40 32.88
CA LEU A 81 -27.15 0.02 32.57
C LEU A 81 -25.78 0.46 33.11
N GLN A 82 -25.40 0.01 34.31
CA GLN A 82 -24.08 0.27 34.88
C GLN A 82 -22.98 -0.39 34.04
N ILE A 83 -23.10 -1.68 33.73
CA ILE A 83 -22.16 -2.40 32.87
C ILE A 83 -22.02 -1.69 31.53
N ALA A 84 -23.14 -1.29 30.93
CA ALA A 84 -23.15 -0.64 29.63
C ALA A 84 -22.44 0.71 29.65
N ARG A 85 -22.66 1.52 30.69
CA ARG A 85 -21.93 2.77 30.91
C ARG A 85 -20.44 2.51 31.04
N ASP A 86 -20.05 1.63 31.97
CA ASP A 86 -18.64 1.43 32.30
C ASP A 86 -17.90 0.78 31.11
N VAL A 87 -18.47 -0.23 30.46
CA VAL A 87 -17.88 -0.85 29.24
C VAL A 87 -17.78 0.14 28.09
N SER A 88 -18.67 1.13 28.00
CA SER A 88 -18.58 2.20 26.99
C SER A 88 -17.34 3.09 27.16
N ASP A 89 -16.79 3.18 28.38
CA ASP A 89 -15.56 3.93 28.65
C ASP A 89 -14.33 3.32 27.94
N PHE A 90 -14.40 2.07 27.47
CA PHE A 90 -13.35 1.52 26.58
C PHE A 90 -13.24 2.28 25.25
N PHE A 91 -14.29 2.97 24.83
CA PHE A 91 -14.39 3.65 23.52
C PHE A 91 -14.41 5.17 23.63
N GLN A 92 -14.59 5.73 24.83
CA GLN A 92 -14.49 7.16 25.05
C GLN A 92 -13.02 7.57 25.05
N ILE A 93 -12.63 8.31 24.02
CA ILE A 93 -11.29 8.91 23.91
C ILE A 93 -11.52 10.42 23.93
N GLU A 94 -10.98 11.10 24.94
CA GLU A 94 -11.13 12.57 25.09
C GLU A 94 -10.53 13.35 23.89
N GLU A 95 -9.58 12.76 23.16
CA GLU A 95 -8.87 13.41 22.05
C GLU A 95 -9.57 13.32 20.67
N PHE A 96 -10.80 12.81 20.55
CA PHE A 96 -11.49 12.85 19.25
C PHE A 96 -11.70 14.27 18.71
N GLU A 97 -11.77 15.27 19.60
CA GLU A 97 -12.00 16.67 19.25
C GLU A 97 -10.78 17.35 18.60
N ASP A 98 -9.57 16.85 18.83
CA ASP A 98 -8.31 17.43 18.33
C ASP A 98 -7.76 16.72 17.07
N LEU A 99 -8.41 15.64 16.61
CA LEU A 99 -7.99 14.90 15.43
C LEU A 99 -8.51 15.57 14.15
N GLU A 100 -7.69 16.41 13.54
CA GLU A 100 -8.01 17.02 12.25
C GLU A 100 -7.90 15.99 11.12
N ILE A 101 -9.05 15.63 10.54
CA ILE A 101 -9.11 14.86 9.29
C ILE A 101 -8.80 15.81 8.14
N HIS A 102 -7.70 15.55 7.43
CA HIS A 102 -7.33 16.33 6.25
C HIS A 102 -7.90 15.69 4.97
N ILE A 103 -8.51 16.49 4.10
CA ILE A 103 -9.02 16.04 2.80
C ILE A 103 -8.31 16.82 1.70
N ASP A 104 -7.49 16.11 0.91
CA ASP A 104 -6.81 16.64 -0.27
C ASP A 104 -7.33 15.94 -1.53
N GLY A 105 -8.28 16.59 -2.20
CA GLY A 105 -8.95 16.07 -3.39
C GLY A 105 -9.67 14.74 -3.14
N ASP A 106 -9.03 13.66 -3.55
CA ASP A 106 -9.55 12.29 -3.44
C ASP A 106 -8.89 11.48 -2.31
N ILE A 107 -7.99 12.09 -1.54
CA ILE A 107 -7.31 11.47 -0.41
C ILE A 107 -7.82 12.07 0.91
N VAL A 108 -8.12 11.20 1.87
CA VAL A 108 -8.47 11.53 3.25
C VAL A 108 -7.35 11.01 4.15
N THR A 109 -6.71 11.89 4.90
CA THR A 109 -5.72 11.56 5.92
C THR A 109 -6.39 11.54 7.29
N ILE A 110 -6.29 10.41 7.98
CA ILE A 110 -6.91 10.17 9.28
C ILE A 110 -5.80 9.90 10.30
N PRO A 111 -5.53 10.80 11.26
CA PRO A 111 -4.61 10.51 12.34
C PRO A 111 -5.12 9.34 13.21
N LEU A 112 -4.21 8.47 13.61
CA LEU A 112 -4.51 7.32 14.45
C LEU A 112 -4.39 7.71 15.92
N VAL A 113 -5.48 7.52 16.68
CA VAL A 113 -5.48 7.68 18.14
C VAL A 113 -4.33 6.92 18.78
N LYS A 114 -4.08 5.68 18.34
CA LYS A 114 -2.93 4.88 18.75
C LYS A 114 -2.11 4.52 17.52
N PRO A 115 -0.89 5.06 17.37
CA PRO A 115 -0.02 4.72 16.25
C PRO A 115 0.24 3.22 16.14
N ILE A 116 0.34 2.73 14.92
CA ILE A 116 0.64 1.32 14.63
C ILE A 116 2.16 1.17 14.52
N VAL A 117 2.76 0.49 15.48
CA VAL A 117 4.21 0.20 15.49
C VAL A 117 4.48 -1.13 14.76
N ARG A 118 5.37 -1.10 13.77
CA ARG A 118 5.83 -2.26 12.98
C ARG A 118 7.36 -2.27 12.92
N GLY A 119 7.97 -2.94 13.90
CA GLY A 119 9.43 -2.92 14.06
C GLY A 119 9.90 -1.49 14.36
N GLU A 120 10.75 -0.94 13.50
CA GLU A 120 11.28 0.44 13.63
C GLU A 120 10.37 1.50 13.00
N THR A 121 9.34 1.09 12.25
CA THR A 121 8.40 2.04 11.62
C THR A 121 7.18 2.24 12.50
N THR A 122 6.80 3.49 12.69
CA THR A 122 5.54 3.88 13.33
C THR A 122 4.64 4.51 12.27
N LEU A 123 3.38 4.10 12.25
CA LEU A 123 2.34 4.68 11.40
C LEU A 123 1.40 5.47 12.31
N ASP A 124 1.51 6.80 12.25
CA ASP A 124 0.74 7.72 13.08
C ASP A 124 -0.58 8.13 12.42
N GLU A 125 -0.72 7.93 11.11
CA GLU A 125 -1.91 8.28 10.34
C GLU A 125 -2.20 7.25 9.25
N LEU A 126 -3.45 7.24 8.78
CA LEU A 126 -3.91 6.41 7.68
C LEU A 126 -4.37 7.30 6.53
N ARG A 127 -3.73 7.16 5.36
CA ARG A 127 -4.12 7.86 4.14
C ARG A 127 -5.02 6.96 3.30
N LEU A 128 -6.26 7.39 3.10
CA LEU A 128 -7.31 6.65 2.40
C LEU A 128 -7.69 7.38 1.12
N ARG A 129 -7.75 6.67 -0.01
CA ARG A 129 -8.35 7.24 -1.22
C ARG A 129 -9.87 7.13 -1.22
N ARG A 130 -10.53 7.91 -2.09
CA ARG A 130 -11.94 7.74 -2.41
C ARG A 130 -12.18 6.30 -2.93
N PRO A 131 -13.11 5.54 -2.33
CA PRO A 131 -13.48 4.22 -2.83
C PRO A 131 -14.08 4.32 -4.24
N ASP A 132 -13.72 3.36 -5.10
CA ASP A 132 -14.39 3.12 -6.37
C ASP A 132 -15.35 1.92 -6.27
N SER A 133 -16.11 1.65 -7.33
CA SER A 133 -17.03 0.49 -7.39
C SER A 133 -16.31 -0.85 -7.17
N GLY A 134 -15.05 -0.97 -7.60
CA GLY A 134 -14.23 -2.16 -7.41
C GLY A 134 -13.85 -2.40 -5.95
N SER A 135 -13.65 -1.33 -5.18
CA SER A 135 -13.29 -1.35 -3.76
C SER A 135 -14.37 -2.01 -2.91
N PHE A 136 -15.63 -1.92 -3.34
CA PHE A 136 -16.79 -2.51 -2.66
C PHE A 136 -17.11 -3.95 -3.10
N ARG A 137 -16.35 -4.54 -4.02
CA ARG A 137 -16.62 -5.90 -4.51
C ARG A 137 -16.72 -6.91 -3.35
N SER A 138 -17.80 -7.68 -3.32
CA SER A 138 -18.07 -8.67 -2.26
C SER A 138 -18.26 -8.08 -0.86
N LEU A 139 -18.49 -6.76 -0.75
CA LEU A 139 -18.88 -6.09 0.50
C LEU A 139 -20.32 -5.58 0.37
N SER A 140 -21.04 -5.49 1.49
CA SER A 140 -22.40 -4.92 1.53
C SER A 140 -22.32 -3.43 1.84
N LEU A 141 -22.81 -2.58 0.93
CA LEU A 141 -22.90 -1.13 1.16
C LEU A 141 -23.78 -0.79 2.35
N ALA A 142 -24.84 -1.55 2.60
CA ALA A 142 -25.69 -1.37 3.78
C ALA A 142 -24.91 -1.63 5.07
N ARG A 143 -24.10 -2.70 5.12
CA ARG A 143 -23.25 -3.02 6.28
C ARG A 143 -22.14 -1.98 6.46
N ILE A 144 -21.54 -1.49 5.38
CA ILE A 144 -20.57 -0.38 5.44
C ILE A 144 -21.24 0.89 5.98
N GLY A 145 -22.44 1.24 5.52
CA GLY A 145 -23.21 2.39 6.01
C GLY A 145 -23.59 2.26 7.49
N GLN A 146 -23.77 1.02 7.98
CA GLN A 146 -23.96 0.71 9.39
C GLN A 146 -22.64 0.61 10.18
N MET A 147 -21.51 0.93 9.56
CA MET A 147 -20.17 0.80 10.14
C MET A 147 -19.90 -0.58 10.72
N GLU A 148 -20.35 -1.63 10.02
CA GLU A 148 -20.12 -3.01 10.43
C GLU A 148 -18.63 -3.36 10.27
N THR A 149 -18.03 -3.83 11.34
CA THR A 149 -16.58 -3.94 11.50
C THR A 149 -15.92 -4.90 10.51
N ARG A 150 -16.55 -6.02 10.12
CA ARG A 150 -15.99 -6.93 9.10
C ARG A 150 -15.98 -6.29 7.72
N SER A 151 -17.04 -5.56 7.37
CA SER A 151 -17.13 -4.83 6.11
C SER A 151 -16.08 -3.71 6.04
N LEU A 152 -15.89 -2.97 7.14
CA LEU A 152 -14.82 -1.98 7.25
C LEU A 152 -13.42 -2.62 7.20
N ALA A 153 -13.20 -3.75 7.88
CA ALA A 153 -11.95 -4.50 7.84
C ALA A 153 -11.61 -5.04 6.44
N GLY A 154 -12.65 -5.35 5.64
CA GLY A 154 -12.49 -5.71 4.23
C GLY A 154 -12.23 -4.51 3.31
N LEU A 155 -12.79 -3.34 3.63
CA LEU A 155 -12.69 -2.12 2.82
C LEU A 155 -11.37 -1.38 3.04
N LEU A 156 -10.99 -1.13 4.30
CA LEU A 156 -9.85 -0.26 4.65
C LEU A 156 -8.54 -0.65 3.93
N PRO A 157 -8.13 -1.94 3.86
CA PRO A 157 -6.92 -2.32 3.13
C PRO A 157 -6.98 -2.03 1.62
N ARG A 158 -8.17 -1.94 1.03
CA ARG A 158 -8.37 -1.73 -0.42
C ARG A 158 -8.28 -0.26 -0.83
N ILE A 159 -8.46 0.64 0.14
CA ILE A 159 -8.43 2.09 -0.06
C ILE A 159 -7.28 2.76 0.68
N SER A 160 -6.57 2.04 1.57
CA SER A 160 -5.35 2.51 2.20
C SER A 160 -4.24 2.68 1.18
N MET A 161 -3.64 3.86 1.17
CA MET A 161 -2.46 4.17 0.39
C MET A 161 -1.24 3.53 1.06
N SER A 162 -0.28 3.08 0.24
CA SER A 162 1.04 2.67 0.71
C SER A 162 2.05 3.79 0.43
N PRO A 163 3.16 3.91 1.18
CA PRO A 163 4.20 4.90 0.88
C PRO A 163 4.74 4.81 -0.56
N LEU A 164 4.73 3.60 -1.15
CA LEU A 164 5.10 3.39 -2.55
C LEU A 164 4.07 4.01 -3.52
N THR A 165 2.78 3.81 -3.25
CA THR A 165 1.68 4.40 -4.04
C THR A 165 1.66 5.92 -3.90
N GLU A 166 1.93 6.45 -2.71
CA GLU A 166 2.01 7.89 -2.46
C GLU A 166 3.17 8.53 -3.21
N ALA A 167 4.34 7.89 -3.17
CA ALA A 167 5.52 8.32 -3.92
C ALA A 167 5.26 8.39 -5.43
N ASP A 168 4.63 7.35 -5.99
CA ASP A 168 4.30 7.30 -7.42
C ASP A 168 3.22 8.34 -7.78
N THR A 169 2.17 8.47 -6.97
CA THR A 169 1.11 9.48 -7.16
C THR A 169 1.68 10.91 -7.15
N TYR A 170 2.58 11.19 -6.21
CA TYR A 170 3.29 12.47 -6.10
C TYR A 170 4.14 12.74 -7.33
N ALA A 171 4.88 11.74 -7.81
CA ALA A 171 5.74 11.89 -8.97
C ALA A 171 4.94 12.06 -10.28
N ALA A 172 3.78 11.40 -10.37
CA ALA A 172 2.86 11.43 -11.51
C ALA A 172 1.95 12.66 -11.58
N GLU A 173 2.07 13.61 -10.65
CA GLU A 173 1.22 14.80 -10.61
C GLU A 173 1.39 15.67 -11.88
N PRO A 174 0.33 15.87 -12.69
CA PRO A 174 0.42 16.63 -13.93
C PRO A 174 0.84 18.09 -13.70
N GLY A 175 1.61 18.64 -14.65
CA GLY A 175 2.03 20.04 -14.59
C GLY A 175 3.14 20.34 -13.56
N LYS A 176 3.61 19.34 -12.80
CA LYS A 176 4.78 19.47 -11.93
C LYS A 176 6.06 18.98 -12.65
N GLN A 177 7.19 19.62 -12.38
CA GLN A 177 8.49 19.22 -12.93
C GLN A 177 9.09 18.02 -12.16
N ARG A 178 8.40 16.88 -12.17
CA ARG A 178 8.79 15.64 -11.43
C ARG A 178 9.05 14.43 -12.34
N GLY A 179 9.09 14.64 -13.65
CA GLY A 179 9.19 13.55 -14.64
C GLY A 179 10.40 12.62 -14.46
N SER A 180 11.55 13.13 -14.00
CA SER A 180 12.72 12.30 -13.72
C SER A 180 12.50 11.37 -12.52
N LEU A 181 11.91 11.88 -11.44
CA LEU A 181 11.55 11.06 -10.27
C LEU A 181 10.52 10.01 -10.66
N HIS A 182 9.56 10.39 -11.50
CA HIS A 182 8.51 9.49 -11.97
C HIS A 182 9.06 8.33 -12.81
N ALA A 183 9.88 8.63 -13.81
CA ALA A 183 10.57 7.61 -14.60
C ALA A 183 11.43 6.69 -13.71
N PHE A 184 12.10 7.25 -12.71
CA PHE A 184 12.90 6.50 -11.75
C PHE A 184 12.06 5.53 -10.91
N LEU A 185 10.92 5.98 -10.39
CA LEU A 185 10.00 5.13 -9.62
C LEU A 185 9.46 3.98 -10.46
N VAL A 186 8.91 4.27 -11.65
CA VAL A 186 8.36 3.25 -12.56
C VAL A 186 9.42 2.21 -12.93
N ALA A 187 10.61 2.66 -13.33
CA ALA A 187 11.71 1.76 -13.65
C ALA A 187 12.17 0.94 -12.44
N SER A 188 12.22 1.54 -11.24
CA SER A 188 12.58 0.84 -10.00
C SER A 188 11.57 -0.26 -9.65
N ILE A 189 10.27 0.04 -9.77
CA ILE A 189 9.17 -0.90 -9.53
C ILE A 189 9.22 -2.06 -10.53
N CYS A 190 9.43 -1.77 -11.81
CA CYS A 190 9.38 -2.78 -12.87
C CYS A 190 10.64 -3.65 -12.98
N THR A 191 11.80 -3.20 -12.47
CA THR A 191 13.09 -3.92 -12.68
C THR A 191 13.80 -4.31 -11.39
N LEU A 192 13.35 -3.78 -10.24
CA LEU A 192 14.04 -3.91 -8.95
C LEU A 192 15.50 -3.45 -8.99
N ALA A 193 15.96 -2.79 -10.06
CA ALA A 193 17.39 -2.56 -10.26
C ALA A 193 17.96 -1.58 -9.22
N ARG A 194 19.29 -1.57 -9.09
CA ARG A 194 19.96 -0.60 -8.22
C ARG A 194 19.72 0.82 -8.76
N PRO A 195 19.64 1.87 -7.92
CA PRO A 195 19.41 3.25 -8.39
C PRO A 195 20.34 3.68 -9.53
N GLY A 196 21.63 3.38 -9.42
CA GLY A 196 22.60 3.68 -10.47
C GLY A 196 22.41 2.90 -11.78
N ALA A 197 21.69 1.77 -11.79
CA ALA A 197 21.28 1.07 -13.01
C ALA A 197 20.03 1.69 -13.62
N ILE A 198 19.09 2.13 -12.78
CA ILE A 198 17.86 2.80 -13.20
C ILE A 198 18.15 4.09 -13.98
N VAL A 199 18.97 4.98 -13.42
CA VAL A 199 19.35 6.24 -14.09
C VAL A 199 20.19 6.03 -15.35
N ASP A 200 20.71 4.82 -15.55
CA ASP A 200 21.59 4.45 -16.66
C ASP A 200 20.83 3.69 -17.77
N ILE A 201 19.50 3.53 -17.64
CA ILE A 201 18.63 2.99 -18.68
C ILE A 201 18.54 3.99 -19.83
N ASN A 202 18.83 3.52 -21.04
CA ASN A 202 18.83 4.34 -22.24
C ASN A 202 18.30 3.55 -23.45
N VAL A 203 17.49 4.20 -24.29
CA VAL A 203 16.84 3.62 -25.48
C VAL A 203 17.63 3.84 -26.78
N ALA A 204 18.78 4.52 -26.71
CA ALA A 204 19.64 4.76 -27.86
C ALA A 204 20.26 3.43 -28.35
N PRO A 205 20.19 3.13 -29.67
CA PRO A 205 20.62 1.83 -30.19
C PRO A 205 22.09 1.47 -29.93
N ASP A 206 22.98 2.46 -29.81
CA ASP A 206 24.41 2.27 -29.54
C ASP A 206 24.68 1.65 -28.16
N ARG A 207 23.74 1.78 -27.22
CA ARG A 207 23.84 1.19 -25.88
C ARG A 207 23.28 -0.22 -25.78
N GLN A 208 22.52 -0.67 -26.79
CA GLN A 208 21.96 -2.03 -26.92
C GLN A 208 21.22 -2.56 -25.67
N GLN A 209 20.64 -1.68 -24.86
CA GLN A 209 19.93 -2.10 -23.64
C GLN A 209 18.53 -2.61 -23.96
N TRP A 210 17.85 -2.00 -24.94
CA TRP A 210 16.50 -2.35 -25.33
C TRP A 210 16.21 -1.86 -26.76
N TRP A 211 15.28 -2.53 -27.44
CA TRP A 211 14.72 -2.10 -28.73
C TRP A 211 13.19 -2.24 -28.72
N PRO A 212 12.47 -1.44 -29.52
CA PRO A 212 11.01 -1.51 -29.59
C PRO A 212 10.47 -2.93 -29.79
N GLY A 213 9.61 -3.38 -28.87
CA GLY A 213 9.04 -4.73 -28.88
C GLY A 213 9.90 -5.83 -28.25
N SER A 214 11.08 -5.51 -27.73
CA SER A 214 11.86 -6.48 -26.96
C SER A 214 11.12 -6.85 -25.67
N PRO A 215 10.93 -8.15 -25.38
CA PRO A 215 10.38 -8.59 -24.11
C PRO A 215 11.39 -8.46 -22.97
N LEU A 216 12.68 -8.21 -23.27
CA LEU A 216 13.77 -8.12 -22.31
C LEU A 216 14.51 -6.78 -22.42
N ILE A 217 15.07 -6.32 -21.30
CA ILE A 217 15.99 -5.18 -21.21
C ILE A 217 17.29 -5.61 -20.53
N ASP A 218 18.43 -5.30 -21.15
CA ASP A 218 19.74 -5.47 -20.54
C ASP A 218 20.08 -4.22 -19.71
N LEU A 219 20.13 -4.39 -18.39
CA LEU A 219 20.50 -3.32 -17.48
C LEU A 219 22.00 -3.00 -17.54
N ASN A 220 22.82 -3.87 -18.14
CA ASN A 220 24.22 -3.62 -18.42
C ASN A 220 24.40 -3.07 -19.85
N PRO A 221 24.63 -1.75 -20.04
CA PRO A 221 24.83 -1.19 -21.38
C PRO A 221 26.02 -1.80 -22.12
N HIS A 222 25.90 -1.87 -23.45
CA HIS A 222 26.97 -2.31 -24.33
C HIS A 222 28.25 -1.50 -24.08
N GLY A 223 29.39 -2.19 -24.03
CA GLY A 223 30.70 -1.59 -23.74
C GLY A 223 31.01 -1.38 -22.25
N ARG A 224 30.05 -1.62 -21.34
CA ARG A 224 30.32 -1.60 -19.89
C ARG A 224 30.76 -2.98 -19.39
N THR A 225 31.95 -3.04 -18.82
CA THR A 225 32.42 -4.24 -18.11
C THR A 225 31.57 -4.48 -16.86
N GLN A 226 30.99 -5.68 -16.77
CA GLN A 226 30.22 -6.13 -15.61
C GLN A 226 31.15 -6.24 -14.39
N ASN A 227 30.71 -5.72 -13.25
CA ASN A 227 31.44 -5.81 -11.99
C ASN A 227 30.69 -6.70 -10.98
N LYS A 228 31.21 -6.81 -9.75
CA LYS A 228 30.56 -7.58 -8.66
C LYS A 228 29.11 -7.14 -8.37
N LYS A 229 28.73 -5.89 -8.70
CA LYS A 229 27.35 -5.40 -8.64
C LYS A 229 26.65 -5.69 -9.97
N HIS A 230 26.51 -6.98 -10.27
CA HIS A 230 25.97 -7.47 -11.54
C HIS A 230 24.63 -6.81 -11.90
N ARG A 231 24.49 -6.42 -13.16
CA ARG A 231 23.25 -5.90 -13.75
C ARG A 231 22.67 -6.95 -14.68
N ALA A 232 21.45 -7.38 -14.39
CA ALA A 232 20.82 -8.52 -15.07
C ALA A 232 20.11 -8.11 -16.38
N LEU A 233 19.89 -9.10 -17.24
CA LEU A 233 18.90 -9.08 -18.32
C LEU A 233 17.55 -9.45 -17.70
N VAL A 234 16.54 -8.58 -17.81
CA VAL A 234 15.24 -8.76 -17.13
C VAL A 234 14.06 -8.57 -18.08
N PRO A 235 12.91 -9.23 -17.82
CA PRO A 235 11.63 -8.94 -18.47
C PRO A 235 11.26 -7.46 -18.42
N VAL A 236 10.74 -6.96 -19.53
CA VAL A 236 10.13 -5.63 -19.60
C VAL A 236 8.65 -5.78 -19.27
N LEU A 237 8.26 -5.34 -18.07
CA LEU A 237 6.85 -5.28 -17.68
C LEU A 237 6.08 -4.31 -18.59
N PRO A 238 4.76 -4.54 -18.81
CA PRO A 238 3.95 -3.68 -19.67
C PRO A 238 3.98 -2.19 -19.29
N ALA A 239 4.08 -1.86 -17.99
CA ALA A 239 4.22 -0.48 -17.54
C ALA A 239 5.55 0.13 -18.01
N LEU A 240 6.66 -0.58 -17.87
CA LEU A 240 7.97 -0.10 -18.33
C LEU A 240 8.06 -0.02 -19.86
N ASP A 241 7.46 -0.96 -20.59
CA ASP A 241 7.43 -0.95 -22.06
C ASP A 241 6.79 0.35 -22.59
N ARG A 242 5.67 0.80 -22.00
CA ARG A 242 5.04 2.08 -22.37
C ARG A 242 6.01 3.26 -22.23
N TRP A 243 6.75 3.31 -21.14
CA TRP A 243 7.73 4.36 -20.87
C TRP A 243 8.93 4.31 -21.82
N LEU A 244 9.48 3.12 -22.07
CA LEU A 244 10.59 2.91 -23.00
C LEU A 244 10.20 3.30 -24.43
N ARG A 245 9.00 2.90 -24.89
CA ARG A 245 8.48 3.29 -26.21
C ARG A 245 8.28 4.80 -26.32
N ALA A 246 7.72 5.43 -25.30
CA ALA A 246 7.51 6.87 -25.32
C ALA A 246 8.85 7.62 -25.37
N GLU A 247 9.86 7.19 -24.61
CA GLU A 247 11.19 7.81 -24.67
C GLU A 247 11.88 7.54 -26.01
N TYR A 248 11.74 6.33 -26.55
CA TYR A 248 12.27 5.99 -27.88
C TYR A 248 11.64 6.86 -28.96
N ALA A 249 10.33 7.09 -28.91
CA ALA A 249 9.62 7.99 -29.83
C ALA A 249 10.18 9.43 -29.75
N THR A 250 10.41 9.95 -28.54
CA THR A 250 11.07 11.25 -28.34
C THR A 250 12.48 11.26 -28.95
N TYR A 251 13.27 10.21 -28.73
CA TYR A 251 14.63 10.11 -29.23
C TYR A 251 14.72 10.07 -30.76
N ILE A 252 13.88 9.26 -31.42
CA ILE A 252 13.92 9.14 -32.89
C ILE A 252 13.40 10.39 -33.60
N ALA A 253 12.54 11.17 -32.95
CA ALA A 253 12.06 12.46 -33.46
C ALA A 253 13.16 13.53 -33.52
N LEU A 254 14.25 13.36 -32.78
CA LEU A 254 15.41 14.26 -32.84
C LEU A 254 16.16 14.09 -34.16
N SER A 255 16.71 15.21 -34.65
CA SER A 255 17.68 15.20 -35.75
C SER A 255 18.90 14.35 -35.38
N GLN A 256 19.59 13.79 -36.37
CA GLN A 256 20.77 12.95 -36.11
C GLN A 256 21.85 13.69 -35.29
N GLN A 257 21.99 15.00 -35.48
CA GLN A 257 22.97 15.82 -34.76
C GLN A 257 22.57 16.03 -33.28
N ASP A 258 21.26 16.07 -32.99
CA ASP A 258 20.74 16.32 -31.62
C ASP A 258 20.62 15.05 -30.77
N ARG A 259 20.80 13.86 -31.36
CA ARG A 259 20.71 12.57 -30.66
C ARG A 259 21.89 12.31 -29.72
N ALA A 260 23.02 12.98 -29.92
CA ALA A 260 24.20 12.79 -29.08
C ALA A 260 23.87 13.09 -27.60
N GLY A 261 24.08 12.09 -26.73
CA GLY A 261 23.81 12.21 -25.29
C GLY A 261 22.32 12.30 -24.93
N ARG A 262 21.43 11.71 -25.74
CA ARG A 262 19.97 11.60 -25.48
C ARG A 262 19.53 10.14 -25.30
N GLY A 263 18.22 9.94 -25.14
CA GLY A 263 17.60 8.60 -25.00
C GLY A 263 17.57 8.06 -23.58
N TRP A 264 17.87 8.88 -22.58
CA TRP A 264 17.87 8.46 -21.18
C TRP A 264 16.43 8.33 -20.68
N LEU A 265 16.05 7.18 -20.14
CA LEU A 265 14.70 6.99 -19.58
C LEU A 265 14.48 7.96 -18.41
N VAL A 266 15.45 8.01 -17.50
CA VAL A 266 15.47 8.97 -16.39
C VAL A 266 16.29 10.18 -16.83
N ASN A 267 15.62 11.27 -17.18
CA ASN A 267 16.27 12.45 -17.74
C ASN A 267 15.68 13.76 -17.22
N TYR A 268 16.46 14.82 -17.32
CA TYR A 268 15.99 16.20 -17.19
C TYR A 268 16.15 16.91 -18.54
N HIS A 269 15.03 17.21 -19.21
CA HIS A 269 15.01 17.74 -20.58
C HIS A 269 15.88 16.94 -21.56
N GLY A 270 15.77 15.61 -21.52
CA GLY A 270 16.50 14.67 -22.37
C GLY A 270 17.96 14.42 -21.98
N ARG A 271 18.49 15.16 -21.00
CA ARG A 271 19.87 14.99 -20.51
C ARG A 271 19.94 13.99 -19.36
N PRO A 272 21.04 13.23 -19.24
CA PRO A 272 21.20 12.27 -18.14
C PRO A 272 21.24 12.98 -16.79
N ILE A 273 20.77 12.28 -15.77
CA ILE A 273 20.98 12.63 -14.36
C ILE A 273 21.83 11.55 -13.69
N GLN A 274 22.54 11.90 -12.61
CA GLN A 274 23.39 10.96 -11.87
C GLN A 274 22.64 10.21 -10.77
N ASP A 275 21.67 10.88 -10.16
CA ASP A 275 20.83 10.38 -9.07
C ASP A 275 19.52 11.18 -9.02
N VAL A 276 18.61 10.75 -8.16
CA VAL A 276 17.34 11.44 -7.87
C VAL A 276 17.29 11.94 -6.43
N ASP A 277 18.41 12.00 -5.71
CA ASP A 277 18.43 12.15 -4.25
C ASP A 277 17.73 13.45 -3.80
N ARG A 278 17.97 14.56 -4.51
CA ARG A 278 17.28 15.83 -4.22
C ARG A 278 15.77 15.76 -4.46
N ALA A 279 15.35 15.17 -5.57
CA ALA A 279 13.93 15.04 -5.90
C ALA A 279 13.22 14.08 -4.92
N TRP A 280 13.93 13.04 -4.50
CA TRP A 280 13.52 12.08 -3.49
C TRP A 280 13.33 12.72 -2.11
N ASP A 281 14.33 13.45 -1.60
CA ASP A 281 14.22 14.14 -0.30
C ASP A 281 13.11 15.20 -0.29
N THR A 282 12.91 15.87 -1.43
CA THR A 282 11.80 16.81 -1.63
C THR A 282 10.45 16.09 -1.58
N MET A 283 10.33 14.93 -2.24
CA MET A 283 9.13 14.09 -2.17
C MET A 283 8.84 13.66 -0.73
N LEU A 284 9.83 13.09 -0.02
CA LEU A 284 9.63 12.65 1.37
C LEU A 284 9.17 13.82 2.26
N THR A 285 9.76 15.00 2.08
CA THR A 285 9.35 16.20 2.84
C THR A 285 7.91 16.61 2.54
N ASN A 286 7.49 16.60 1.27
CA ASN A 286 6.14 17.00 0.89
C ASN A 286 5.07 15.94 1.22
N LEU A 287 5.46 14.69 1.32
CA LEU A 287 4.59 13.59 1.74
C LEU A 287 4.64 13.33 3.25
N GLU A 288 5.39 14.15 3.99
CA GLU A 288 5.59 14.01 5.44
C GLU A 288 6.10 12.62 5.84
N LEU A 289 6.82 11.96 4.92
CA LEU A 289 7.42 10.66 5.14
C LEU A 289 8.76 10.82 5.87
N PRO A 290 9.16 9.83 6.70
CA PRO A 290 10.42 9.90 7.41
C PRO A 290 11.62 10.04 6.46
N LYS A 291 12.64 10.74 6.94
CA LYS A 291 13.90 10.97 6.23
C LYS A 291 15.05 10.30 6.97
N GLY A 292 16.14 10.05 6.26
CA GLY A 292 17.35 9.49 6.85
C GLY A 292 18.02 8.47 5.94
N ARG A 293 19.06 7.82 6.47
CA ARG A 293 19.86 6.84 5.71
C ARG A 293 19.02 5.64 5.23
N GLU A 294 18.03 5.26 6.03
CA GLU A 294 17.11 4.14 5.75
C GLU A 294 16.06 4.49 4.70
N TRP A 295 15.75 5.77 4.53
CA TRP A 295 14.71 6.27 3.62
C TRP A 295 15.28 6.74 2.28
N ARG A 296 16.50 6.34 1.91
CA ARG A 296 17.07 6.66 0.59
C ARG A 296 16.38 5.88 -0.52
N SER A 297 16.53 6.33 -1.77
CA SER A 297 16.00 5.65 -2.98
C SER A 297 16.36 4.15 -3.08
N TYR A 298 17.46 3.73 -2.46
CA TYR A 298 17.86 2.32 -2.37
C TYR A 298 16.87 1.44 -1.59
N LEU A 299 16.10 2.03 -0.66
CA LEU A 299 15.06 1.35 0.11
C LEU A 299 14.06 0.64 -0.81
N LEU A 300 13.67 1.27 -1.92
CA LEU A 300 12.71 0.72 -2.87
C LEU A 300 13.07 -0.70 -3.29
N ARG A 301 14.33 -0.95 -3.60
CA ARG A 301 14.79 -2.27 -4.04
C ARG A 301 14.56 -3.34 -2.97
N HIS A 302 14.85 -3.02 -1.71
CA HIS A 302 14.63 -3.96 -0.61
C HIS A 302 13.14 -4.15 -0.30
N SER A 303 12.37 -3.06 -0.24
CA SER A 303 10.94 -3.11 0.00
C SER A 303 10.20 -3.87 -1.10
N LEU A 304 10.52 -3.62 -2.38
CA LEU A 304 9.94 -4.32 -3.52
C LEU A 304 10.32 -5.80 -3.54
N ALA A 305 11.56 -6.15 -3.19
CA ALA A 305 11.97 -7.55 -3.06
C ALA A 305 11.15 -8.28 -1.99
N THR A 306 10.94 -7.65 -0.83
CA THR A 306 10.08 -8.19 0.24
C THR A 306 8.62 -8.29 -0.22
N LEU A 307 8.08 -7.26 -0.86
CA LEU A 307 6.72 -7.27 -1.40
C LEU A 307 6.53 -8.35 -2.47
N ALA A 308 7.54 -8.60 -3.30
CA ALA A 308 7.52 -9.66 -4.30
C ALA A 308 7.54 -11.05 -3.63
N ARG A 309 8.39 -11.26 -2.60
CA ARG A 309 8.40 -12.51 -1.81
C ARG A 309 7.07 -12.78 -1.14
N ASN A 310 6.44 -11.76 -0.56
CA ASN A 310 5.12 -11.85 0.09
C ASN A 310 4.01 -12.18 -0.93
N ARG A 311 4.20 -11.85 -2.21
CA ARG A 311 3.32 -12.21 -3.32
C ARG A 311 3.71 -13.51 -4.03
N GLY A 312 4.60 -14.31 -3.43
CA GLY A 312 4.94 -15.65 -3.92
C GLY A 312 6.10 -15.73 -4.91
N ALA A 313 6.81 -14.64 -5.20
CA ALA A 313 8.03 -14.70 -6.02
C ALA A 313 9.04 -15.65 -5.38
N THR A 314 9.57 -16.62 -6.13
CA THR A 314 10.52 -17.60 -5.57
C THR A 314 11.86 -16.94 -5.22
N LYS A 315 12.60 -17.51 -4.28
CA LYS A 315 13.94 -17.02 -3.90
C LYS A 315 14.86 -17.00 -5.14
N TRP A 316 14.82 -18.07 -5.92
CA TRP A 316 15.63 -18.23 -7.13
C TRP A 316 15.33 -17.16 -8.17
N ASP A 317 14.07 -16.99 -8.56
CA ASP A 317 13.71 -15.97 -9.56
C ASP A 317 14.10 -14.57 -9.08
N LEU A 318 13.89 -14.29 -7.80
CA LEU A 318 14.21 -12.97 -7.23
C LEU A 318 15.70 -12.70 -7.20
N GLU A 319 16.54 -13.66 -6.80
CA GLU A 319 17.99 -13.53 -6.80
C GLU A 319 18.54 -13.36 -8.23
N GLY A 320 18.02 -14.10 -9.20
CA GLY A 320 18.36 -13.95 -10.61
C GLY A 320 17.94 -12.60 -11.18
N PHE A 321 16.69 -12.18 -10.98
CA PHE A 321 16.16 -10.88 -11.41
C PHE A 321 16.93 -9.70 -10.81
N MET A 322 17.38 -9.85 -9.56
CA MET A 322 18.19 -8.86 -8.86
C MET A 322 19.69 -8.89 -9.27
N GLY A 323 20.14 -9.88 -10.02
CA GLY A 323 21.56 -10.05 -10.37
C GLY A 323 22.41 -10.38 -9.15
N HIS A 324 21.96 -11.31 -8.32
CA HIS A 324 22.64 -11.82 -7.13
C HIS A 324 23.29 -13.20 -7.32
N SER A 325 23.25 -13.81 -8.51
CA SER A 325 23.69 -15.20 -8.71
C SER A 325 25.12 -15.47 -8.20
N ASP A 326 25.23 -16.48 -7.33
CA ASP A 326 26.49 -17.13 -6.95
C ASP A 326 26.86 -18.08 -8.09
N GLY A 327 27.91 -17.75 -8.85
CA GLY A 327 28.29 -18.45 -10.08
C GLY A 327 28.65 -19.93 -9.90
N SER A 328 27.65 -20.80 -9.74
CA SER A 328 27.81 -22.24 -9.83
C SER A 328 27.44 -22.72 -11.24
N GLN A 329 28.27 -23.60 -11.77
CA GLN A 329 28.25 -24.01 -13.18
C GLN A 329 27.11 -25.00 -13.49
N THR A 330 25.86 -24.55 -13.53
CA THR A 330 24.76 -25.28 -14.19
C THR A 330 23.59 -24.39 -14.62
N GLU A 331 23.82 -23.09 -14.86
CA GLU A 331 22.77 -22.04 -14.85
C GLU A 331 22.35 -21.53 -16.25
N VAL A 332 22.08 -22.41 -17.20
CA VAL A 332 21.82 -22.01 -18.62
C VAL A 332 20.33 -21.93 -18.99
N TYR A 333 19.39 -22.40 -18.17
CA TYR A 333 18.02 -22.68 -18.66
C TYR A 333 16.90 -21.68 -18.31
N ALA A 334 17.16 -20.50 -17.74
CA ALA A 334 16.09 -19.53 -17.45
C ALA A 334 16.54 -18.06 -17.44
N ILE A 335 17.53 -17.68 -18.27
CA ILE A 335 18.01 -16.29 -18.32
C ILE A 335 16.88 -15.40 -18.84
N GLY A 336 16.35 -14.54 -17.97
CA GLY A 336 15.45 -13.47 -18.36
C GLY A 336 13.95 -13.80 -18.33
N GLU A 337 13.49 -14.94 -17.82
CA GLU A 337 12.04 -15.23 -17.75
C GLU A 337 11.40 -14.86 -16.39
N PHE A 338 12.03 -15.26 -15.27
CA PHE A 338 11.64 -14.92 -13.89
C PHE A 338 10.12 -14.83 -13.60
N PRO A 339 9.32 -15.85 -13.97
CA PRO A 339 7.86 -15.74 -14.04
C PRO A 339 7.19 -15.42 -12.69
N SER A 340 7.73 -15.92 -11.58
CA SER A 340 7.16 -15.65 -10.25
C SER A 340 7.41 -14.21 -9.79
N VAL A 341 8.54 -13.61 -10.20
CA VAL A 341 8.83 -12.18 -9.95
C VAL A 341 7.96 -11.32 -10.84
N VAL A 342 7.87 -11.61 -12.14
CA VAL A 342 7.01 -10.86 -13.07
C VAL A 342 5.58 -10.83 -12.58
N THR A 343 5.01 -11.99 -12.22
CA THR A 343 3.64 -12.09 -11.67
C THR A 343 3.48 -11.22 -10.42
N ALA A 344 4.45 -11.26 -9.50
CA ALA A 344 4.40 -10.48 -8.26
C ALA A 344 4.48 -8.97 -8.51
N LEU A 345 5.35 -8.53 -9.42
CA LEU A 345 5.52 -7.11 -9.79
C LEU A 345 4.32 -6.59 -10.57
N GLU A 346 3.76 -7.38 -11.50
CA GLU A 346 2.51 -7.03 -12.19
C GLU A 346 1.34 -6.90 -11.21
N GLY A 347 1.28 -7.76 -10.19
CA GLY A 347 0.33 -7.62 -9.08
C GLY A 347 0.52 -6.31 -8.30
N ILE A 348 1.77 -5.92 -8.00
CA ILE A 348 2.07 -4.62 -7.36
C ILE A 348 1.62 -3.46 -8.24
N VAL A 349 1.98 -3.48 -9.52
CA VAL A 349 1.60 -2.43 -10.49
C VAL A 349 0.07 -2.35 -10.62
N ALA A 350 -0.63 -3.49 -10.67
CA ALA A 350 -2.09 -3.52 -10.71
C ALA A 350 -2.73 -2.97 -9.44
N ASP A 351 -2.13 -3.22 -8.27
CA ASP A 351 -2.57 -2.62 -7.01
C ASP A 351 -2.34 -1.11 -7.00
N MET A 352 -1.18 -0.64 -7.47
CA MET A 352 -0.88 0.78 -7.60
C MET A 352 -1.82 1.46 -8.57
N GLU A 353 -2.12 0.87 -9.72
CA GLU A 353 -3.08 1.42 -10.69
C GLU A 353 -4.51 1.46 -10.16
N ARG A 354 -4.89 0.50 -9.29
CA ARG A 354 -6.19 0.54 -8.62
C ARG A 354 -6.25 1.64 -7.56
N LEU A 355 -5.16 1.84 -6.82
CA LEU A 355 -5.08 2.84 -5.75
C LEU A 355 -4.86 4.26 -6.28
N ALA A 356 -4.14 4.40 -7.38
CA ALA A 356 -3.79 5.68 -8.00
C ALA A 356 -3.84 5.54 -9.54
N PRO A 357 -5.04 5.59 -10.14
CA PRO A 357 -5.21 5.39 -11.58
C PRO A 357 -4.40 6.36 -12.43
N GLY A 358 -3.65 5.80 -13.38
CA GLY A 358 -2.76 6.52 -14.29
C GLY A 358 -1.45 6.99 -13.65
N ALA A 359 -1.17 6.66 -12.39
CA ALA A 359 0.08 7.03 -11.75
C ALA A 359 1.28 6.31 -12.39
N MET A 360 1.14 5.08 -12.91
CA MET A 360 2.27 4.41 -13.59
C MET A 360 2.42 4.83 -15.06
N HIS A 361 1.67 5.83 -15.54
CA HIS A 361 1.68 6.28 -16.94
C HIS A 361 2.50 7.55 -17.11
N ARG A 362 3.22 7.70 -18.24
CA ARG A 362 4.04 8.90 -18.51
C ARG A 362 3.20 10.17 -18.64
N SER A 363 1.95 10.03 -19.10
CA SER A 363 0.95 11.11 -19.12
C SER A 363 -0.41 10.58 -18.68
N ARG A 364 -1.09 11.25 -17.75
CA ARG A 364 -2.42 10.83 -17.24
C ARG A 364 -3.52 10.80 -18.33
N THR A 365 -3.27 11.35 -19.52
CA THR A 365 -4.16 11.34 -20.69
C THR A 365 -4.27 9.99 -21.39
N GLU A 366 -3.36 9.04 -21.15
CA GLU A 366 -3.41 7.72 -21.82
C GLU A 366 -4.56 6.83 -21.33
N HIS A 367 -5.13 7.08 -20.15
CA HIS A 367 -6.28 6.33 -19.63
C HIS A 367 -7.57 6.62 -20.42
N GLY A 368 -7.69 7.81 -21.02
CA GLY A 368 -8.85 8.21 -21.83
C GLY A 368 -8.90 7.54 -23.22
N LEU A 369 -7.76 7.10 -23.75
CA LEU A 369 -7.68 6.49 -25.09
C LEU A 369 -8.07 4.99 -25.06
N VAL A 370 -7.75 4.28 -23.98
CA VAL A 370 -8.10 2.85 -23.85
C VAL A 370 -9.62 2.67 -23.68
N GLY A 371 -10.31 3.58 -22.99
CA GLY A 371 -11.77 3.56 -22.84
C GLY A 371 -12.55 3.99 -24.09
N GLN A 372 -11.90 4.64 -25.07
CA GLN A 372 -12.52 5.00 -26.35
C GLN A 372 -12.36 3.90 -27.40
N LEU A 373 -11.30 3.10 -27.33
CA LEU A 373 -11.10 1.96 -28.24
C LEU A 373 -12.05 0.79 -27.93
N SER A 374 -12.50 0.62 -26.69
CA SER A 374 -13.48 -0.43 -26.35
C SER A 374 -14.93 -0.10 -26.73
N LYS A 375 -15.23 1.14 -27.14
CA LYS A 375 -16.58 1.58 -27.56
C LYS A 375 -16.71 1.71 -29.08
N GLY A 376 -15.61 1.55 -29.83
CA GLY A 376 -15.59 1.72 -31.29
C GLY A 376 -16.05 0.50 -32.09
N ASP A 377 -16.03 -0.70 -31.50
CA ASP A 377 -16.21 -1.95 -32.25
C ASP A 377 -17.63 -2.56 -32.18
N GLU A 378 -18.60 -1.89 -31.54
CA GLU A 378 -20.00 -2.36 -31.49
C GLU A 378 -20.96 -1.69 -32.49
N ASN A 379 -20.47 -0.87 -33.43
CA ASN A 379 -21.32 -0.27 -34.47
C ASN A 379 -20.64 -0.25 -35.84
N VAL A 380 -20.47 -1.42 -36.44
CA VAL A 380 -20.48 -1.56 -37.91
C VAL A 380 -21.29 -2.81 -38.25
N SER A 381 -22.33 -2.60 -39.06
CA SER A 381 -23.28 -3.59 -39.57
C SER A 381 -22.65 -4.68 -40.44
#